data_AF-A0A6P8J906-F1
#
_entry.id   AF-A0A6P8J906-F1
#
_cell.length_a   1.000
_cell.length_b   1.000
_cell.length_c   1.000
_cell.angle_alpha   90.00
_cell.angle_beta   90.00
_cell.angle_gamma   90.00
#
_symmetry.space_group_name_H-M   'P 1'
#
loop_
_entity.id
_entity.type
_entity.pdbx_description
1 polymer ?
#
loop_
_entity_poly.entity_id
_entity_poly.type
_entity_poly.pdbx_seq_one_letter_code
_entity_poly.pdbx_strand_id
1 'polypeptide(L)'
;MGSFNGHAVPGFLFLLLSSWWALNVLFVYAKILRNRSASSDLNLTMRFKSTTWFPIHSRRFSKVPCESIVKFFLSSLGIALELFTDNSWILIKENGEFEETSLNNYAHSAMYGFFIFSALLECLQFWNALVLPKAGEHLALSFAFFVEGLLFYFHLHGRPVLDVRLHTLLYVVVFATSFVLVLEAWMKDSFLLLVVRVYLVMLQGTWFFQIAHSLYGANPWKDTPPNREFVAIAFSWHCLVLLFVWLVAFVLVSVKVRGCHTTPNTSTKLETFEVQKIVAHEAGDSERSSLIVDGEDTES
;
A
#
# COMPACT_ATOMS: atom_id res chain seq x y z
N MET A 1 8.49 14.46 20.36
CA MET A 1 9.09 14.27 21.71
C MET A 1 9.28 12.79 22.03
N GLY A 2 10.31 12.44 22.81
CA GLY A 2 10.53 11.08 23.30
C GLY A 2 9.48 10.67 24.34
N SER A 3 8.30 10.29 23.86
CA SER A 3 7.16 9.88 24.67
C SER A 3 6.42 8.72 24.00
N PHE A 4 5.55 8.03 24.75
CA PHE A 4 4.72 6.97 24.19
C PHE A 4 3.89 7.47 23.01
N ASN A 5 3.16 8.58 23.19
CA ASN A 5 2.31 9.17 22.14
C ASN A 5 3.12 9.65 20.94
N GLY A 6 4.33 10.18 21.17
CA GLY A 6 5.24 10.59 20.10
C GLY A 6 5.64 9.45 19.15
N HIS A 7 5.49 8.19 19.57
CA HIS A 7 5.75 7.01 18.74
C HIS A 7 4.45 6.30 18.32
N ALA A 8 3.48 6.18 19.22
CA ALA A 8 2.22 5.47 18.96
C ALA A 8 1.35 6.18 17.91
N VAL A 9 1.28 7.52 17.93
CA VAL A 9 0.49 8.29 16.97
C VAL A 9 1.02 8.13 15.54
N PRO A 10 2.32 8.37 15.22
CA PRO A 10 2.83 8.11 13.88
C PRO A 10 2.71 6.63 13.49
N GLY A 11 2.96 5.70 14.42
CA GLY A 11 2.75 4.27 14.19
C GLY A 11 1.33 3.94 13.74
N PHE A 12 0.33 4.51 14.40
CA PHE A 12 -1.08 4.36 14.02
C PHE A 12 -1.37 4.94 12.63
N LEU A 13 -0.91 6.16 12.35
CA LEU A 13 -1.14 6.81 11.05
C LEU A 13 -0.51 6.03 9.89
N PHE A 14 0.73 5.56 10.05
CA PHE A 14 1.40 4.72 9.05
C PHE A 14 0.72 3.36 8.87
N LEU A 15 0.20 2.75 9.94
CA LEU A 15 -0.57 1.50 9.82
C LEU A 15 -1.91 1.70 9.12
N LEU A 16 -2.64 2.80 9.40
CA LEU A 16 -3.87 3.12 8.68
C LEU A 16 -3.61 3.33 7.19
N LEU A 17 -2.59 4.13 6.85
CA LEU A 17 -2.20 4.42 5.48
C LEU A 17 -1.77 3.15 4.73
N SER A 18 -0.86 2.37 5.32
CA SER A 18 -0.37 1.14 4.70
C SER A 18 -1.45 0.06 4.59
N SER A 19 -2.39 -0.03 5.53
CA SER A 19 -3.55 -0.92 5.42
C SER A 19 -4.46 -0.50 4.28
N TRP A 20 -4.72 0.81 4.14
CA TRP A 20 -5.47 1.36 2.99
C TRP A 20 -4.78 1.02 1.66
N TRP A 21 -3.47 1.21 1.57
CA TRP A 21 -2.70 0.82 0.38
C TRP A 21 -2.72 -0.69 0.13
N ALA A 22 -2.59 -1.51 1.17
CA ALA A 22 -2.59 -2.97 1.06
C ALA A 22 -3.92 -3.47 0.47
N LEU A 23 -5.05 -2.94 0.92
CA LEU A 23 -6.37 -3.28 0.35
C LEU A 23 -6.44 -2.95 -1.15
N ASN A 24 -5.95 -1.77 -1.54
CA ASN A 24 -5.91 -1.36 -2.95
C ASN A 24 -4.97 -2.25 -3.79
N VAL A 25 -3.81 -2.60 -3.26
CA VAL A 25 -2.88 -3.55 -3.90
C VAL A 25 -3.54 -4.91 -4.11
N LEU A 26 -4.29 -5.41 -3.13
CA LEU A 26 -5.02 -6.67 -3.24
C LEU A 26 -6.15 -6.60 -4.28
N PHE A 27 -6.84 -5.45 -4.43
CA PHE A 27 -7.82 -5.24 -5.50
C PHE A 27 -7.17 -5.23 -6.89
N VAL A 28 -6.02 -4.57 -7.04
CA VAL A 28 -5.23 -4.59 -8.27
C VAL A 28 -4.81 -6.04 -8.59
N TYR A 29 -4.31 -6.77 -7.60
CA TYR A 29 -3.93 -8.17 -7.75
C TYR A 29 -5.10 -9.05 -8.20
N ALA A 30 -6.27 -8.90 -7.57
CA ALA A 30 -7.48 -9.63 -7.95
C ALA A 30 -7.89 -9.34 -9.41
N LYS A 31 -7.77 -8.09 -9.85
CA LYS A 31 -8.06 -7.68 -11.23
C LYS A 31 -7.07 -8.30 -12.22
N ILE A 32 -5.79 -8.34 -11.87
CA ILE A 32 -4.75 -9.01 -12.68
C ILE A 32 -5.07 -10.50 -12.84
N LEU A 33 -5.45 -11.19 -11.75
CA LEU A 33 -5.80 -12.61 -11.78
C LEU A 33 -7.04 -12.90 -12.63
N ARG A 34 -8.11 -12.09 -12.49
CA ARG A 34 -9.34 -12.26 -13.30
C ARG A 34 -9.07 -12.13 -14.79
N ASN A 35 -8.26 -11.15 -15.18
CA ASN A 35 -7.93 -10.93 -16.59
C ASN A 35 -7.09 -12.08 -17.16
N ARG A 36 -6.15 -12.62 -16.38
CA ARG A 36 -5.38 -13.81 -16.77
C ARG A 36 -6.26 -15.05 -16.94
N SER A 37 -7.33 -15.18 -16.16
CA SER A 37 -8.25 -16.32 -16.25
C SER A 37 -9.26 -16.19 -17.38
N ALA A 38 -9.59 -14.96 -17.82
CA ALA A 38 -10.60 -14.69 -18.83
C ALA A 38 -10.05 -14.66 -20.27
N SER A 39 -8.74 -14.57 -20.47
CA SER A 39 -8.11 -14.51 -21.79
C SER A 39 -7.15 -15.69 -21.95
N SER A 40 -7.43 -16.56 -22.93
CA SER A 40 -6.48 -17.58 -23.42
C SER A 40 -5.30 -16.97 -24.18
N ASP A 41 -5.38 -15.67 -24.47
CA ASP A 41 -4.36 -14.91 -25.17
C ASP A 41 -3.32 -14.39 -24.16
N LEU A 42 -2.11 -14.95 -24.22
CA LEU A 42 -0.99 -14.67 -23.32
C LEU A 42 -0.54 -13.19 -23.34
N ASN A 43 -1.07 -12.41 -24.29
CA ASN A 43 -0.66 -11.04 -24.61
C ASN A 43 -1.55 -9.93 -24.03
N LEU A 44 -2.63 -10.25 -23.30
CA LEU A 44 -3.43 -9.21 -22.62
C LEU A 44 -2.73 -8.71 -21.35
N THR A 45 -1.59 -8.03 -21.51
CA THR A 45 -0.90 -7.35 -20.41
C THR A 45 -1.74 -6.17 -19.97
N MET A 46 -2.45 -6.31 -18.84
CA MET A 46 -2.96 -5.12 -18.14
C MET A 46 -1.75 -4.24 -17.82
N ARG A 47 -1.72 -3.02 -18.38
CA ARG A 47 -0.71 -2.02 -18.05
C ARG A 47 -1.01 -1.44 -16.66
N PHE A 48 -0.68 -2.21 -15.62
CA PHE A 48 -0.63 -1.69 -14.26
C PHE A 48 0.42 -0.57 -14.23
N LYS A 49 0.05 0.57 -13.65
CA LYS A 49 0.97 1.68 -13.39
C LYS A 49 0.86 2.03 -11.91
N SER A 50 1.99 2.02 -11.22
CA SER A 50 2.04 2.42 -9.81
C SER A 50 1.62 3.89 -9.64
N THR A 51 0.94 4.15 -8.54
CA THR A 51 0.49 5.46 -8.08
C THR A 51 0.89 5.63 -6.62
N THR A 52 1.16 6.86 -6.19
CA THR A 52 1.52 7.17 -4.80
C THR A 52 0.33 7.27 -3.86
N TRP A 53 -0.88 7.39 -4.41
CA TRP A 53 -2.14 7.44 -3.70
C TRP A 53 -3.20 6.59 -4.44
N PHE A 54 -4.28 6.22 -3.74
CA PHE A 54 -5.36 5.42 -4.31
C PHE A 54 -6.74 6.12 -4.20
N PRO A 55 -7.58 6.02 -5.24
CA PRO A 55 -8.93 6.57 -5.20
C PRO A 55 -9.84 5.74 -4.30
N ILE A 56 -10.83 6.40 -3.68
CA ILE A 56 -11.89 5.72 -2.95
C ILE A 56 -12.84 5.08 -3.96
N HIS A 57 -13.12 3.79 -3.81
CA HIS A 57 -13.97 2.97 -4.70
C HIS A 57 -15.47 3.35 -4.71
N SER A 58 -15.84 4.52 -4.17
CA SER A 58 -17.20 5.04 -4.16
C SER A 58 -17.41 6.01 -5.33
N ARG A 59 -18.56 5.91 -6.02
CA ARG A 59 -18.90 6.75 -7.21
C ARG A 59 -18.79 8.26 -6.97
N ARG A 60 -19.01 8.73 -5.73
CA ARG A 60 -18.96 10.16 -5.37
C ARG A 60 -17.52 10.62 -5.09
N PHE A 61 -16.70 9.77 -4.47
CA PHE A 61 -15.34 10.12 -4.03
C PHE A 61 -14.25 9.74 -5.03
N SER A 62 -14.57 8.98 -6.08
CA SER A 62 -13.62 8.64 -7.15
C SER A 62 -13.12 9.85 -7.95
N LYS A 63 -13.78 11.02 -7.82
CA LYS A 63 -13.43 12.28 -8.48
C LYS A 63 -12.64 13.25 -7.59
N VAL A 64 -12.14 12.79 -6.45
CA VAL A 64 -11.43 13.63 -5.48
C VAL A 64 -10.20 12.87 -4.96
N PRO A 65 -9.02 13.49 -4.86
CA PRO A 65 -7.82 12.84 -4.32
C PRO A 65 -7.88 12.84 -2.79
N CYS A 66 -8.87 12.12 -2.23
CA CYS A 66 -9.18 12.15 -0.79
C CYS A 66 -7.97 11.79 0.08
N GLU A 67 -7.17 10.81 -0.32
CA GLU A 67 -5.97 10.42 0.41
C GLU A 67 -4.94 11.57 0.48
N SER A 68 -4.63 12.21 -0.65
CA SER A 68 -3.73 13.36 -0.70
C SER A 68 -4.27 14.55 0.10
N ILE A 69 -5.58 14.80 0.05
CA ILE A 69 -6.23 15.85 0.85
C ILE A 69 -6.11 15.56 2.35
N VAL A 70 -6.39 14.33 2.79
CA VAL A 70 -6.22 13.91 4.18
C VAL A 70 -4.76 14.03 4.61
N LYS A 71 -3.81 13.60 3.77
CA LYS A 71 -2.37 13.74 4.01
C LYS A 71 -1.98 15.21 4.21
N PHE A 72 -2.47 16.11 3.36
CA PHE A 72 -2.26 17.55 3.48
C PHE A 72 -2.78 18.11 4.82
N PHE A 73 -4.04 17.83 5.15
CA PHE A 73 -4.66 18.34 6.37
C PHE A 73 -4.03 17.79 7.64
N LEU A 74 -3.76 16.48 7.70
CA LEU A 74 -3.13 15.86 8.88
C LEU A 74 -1.71 16.36 9.08
N SER A 75 -0.93 16.51 8.01
CA SER A 75 0.44 17.05 8.12
C SER A 75 0.42 18.53 8.52
N SER A 76 -0.53 19.33 8.00
CA SER A 76 -0.71 20.73 8.39
C SER A 76 -1.11 20.87 9.85
N LEU A 77 -2.01 20.02 10.33
CA LEU A 77 -2.38 19.94 11.74
C LEU A 77 -1.18 19.52 12.60
N GLY A 78 -0.35 18.58 12.11
CA GLY A 78 0.89 18.18 12.77
C GLY A 78 1.83 19.36 13.00
N ILE A 79 2.11 20.17 11.97
CA ILE A 79 2.91 21.40 12.12
C ILE A 79 2.28 22.33 13.16
N ALA A 80 0.96 22.51 13.10
CA ALA A 80 0.28 23.41 14.02
C ALA A 80 0.42 22.94 15.49
N LEU A 81 0.26 21.64 15.74
CA LEU A 81 0.41 21.06 17.08
C LEU A 81 1.86 21.15 17.59
N GLU A 82 2.85 20.92 16.74
CA GLU A 82 4.26 20.98 17.14
C GLU A 82 4.72 22.42 17.47
N LEU A 83 4.26 23.43 16.72
CA LEU A 83 4.74 24.81 16.87
C LEU A 83 3.89 25.66 17.83
N PHE A 84 2.58 25.43 17.92
CA PHE A 84 1.66 26.32 18.64
C PHE A 84 1.23 25.80 20.02
N THR A 85 1.27 24.49 20.29
CA THR A 85 0.75 23.97 21.57
C THR A 85 1.60 24.38 22.77
N ASP A 86 2.93 24.42 22.62
CA ASP A 86 3.86 24.74 23.71
C ASP A 86 4.70 26.01 23.44
N ASN A 87 4.21 26.92 22.59
CA ASN A 87 4.97 28.09 22.10
C ASN A 87 6.37 27.73 21.55
N SER A 88 6.52 26.52 21.01
CA SER A 88 7.79 26.00 20.48
C SER A 88 8.19 26.60 19.13
N TRP A 89 7.52 27.69 18.71
CA TRP A 89 7.94 28.53 17.58
C TRP A 89 9.20 29.35 17.88
N ILE A 90 9.67 29.41 19.13
CA ILE A 90 10.90 30.13 19.48
C ILE A 90 12.07 29.19 19.21
N LEU A 91 12.80 29.42 18.11
CA LEU A 91 13.92 28.58 17.69
C LEU A 91 15.26 29.04 18.28
N ILE A 92 15.45 30.34 18.46
CA ILE A 92 16.72 30.94 18.90
C ILE A 92 16.47 31.70 20.20
N LYS A 93 17.27 31.38 21.22
CA LYS A 93 17.28 32.06 22.52
C LYS A 93 17.93 33.44 22.40
N GLU A 94 17.73 34.29 23.40
CA GLU A 94 18.35 35.63 23.46
C GLU A 94 19.89 35.57 23.44
N ASN A 95 20.49 34.46 23.89
CA ASN A 95 21.95 34.24 23.86
C ASN A 95 22.49 33.79 22.48
N GLY A 96 21.63 33.65 21.47
CA GLY A 96 21.99 33.22 20.11
C GLY A 96 22.09 31.71 19.91
N GLU A 97 21.86 30.89 20.95
CA GLU A 97 21.82 29.44 20.85
C GLU A 97 20.44 28.93 20.44
N PHE A 98 20.40 27.73 19.84
CA PHE A 98 19.13 27.08 19.53
C PHE A 98 18.41 26.59 20.79
N GLU A 99 17.09 26.73 20.82
CA GLU A 99 16.25 26.18 21.89
C GLU A 99 16.10 24.65 21.73
N GLU A 100 16.72 23.90 22.64
CA GLU A 100 16.77 22.43 22.60
C GLU A 100 15.38 21.78 22.57
N THR A 101 14.43 22.36 23.31
CA THR A 101 13.06 21.86 23.37
C THR A 101 12.32 22.08 22.04
N SER A 102 12.56 23.22 21.38
CA SER A 102 11.96 23.57 20.09
C SER A 102 12.61 22.86 18.90
N LEU A 103 13.90 22.50 18.97
CA LEU A 103 14.61 21.85 17.85
C LEU A 103 13.90 20.59 17.33
N ASN A 104 13.36 19.79 18.24
CA ASN A 104 12.63 18.57 17.87
C ASN A 104 11.30 18.88 17.17
N ASN A 105 10.59 19.91 17.65
CA ASN A 105 9.33 20.33 17.07
C ASN A 105 9.55 20.96 15.68
N TYR A 106 10.67 21.66 15.49
CA TYR A 106 11.11 22.15 14.18
C TYR A 106 11.49 21.01 13.22
N ALA A 107 12.20 19.98 13.69
CA ALA A 107 12.50 18.80 12.89
C ALA A 107 11.20 18.10 12.44
N HIS A 108 10.26 17.88 13.35
CA HIS A 108 8.94 17.32 13.00
C HIS A 108 8.17 18.23 12.02
N SER A 109 8.21 19.54 12.23
CA SER A 109 7.57 20.49 11.33
C SER A 109 8.16 20.46 9.92
N ALA A 110 9.48 20.34 9.80
CA ALA A 110 10.15 20.14 8.52
C ALA A 110 9.71 18.83 7.86
N MET A 111 9.69 17.72 8.61
CA MET A 111 9.20 16.43 8.13
C MET A 111 7.77 16.52 7.57
N TYR A 112 6.83 17.08 8.34
CA TYR A 112 5.45 17.29 7.90
C TYR A 112 5.38 18.21 6.67
N GLY A 113 6.24 19.23 6.58
CA GLY A 113 6.33 20.13 5.43
C GLY A 113 6.61 19.39 4.12
N PHE A 114 7.48 18.38 4.12
CA PHE A 114 7.72 17.57 2.92
C PHE A 114 6.55 16.64 2.57
N PHE A 115 5.82 16.12 3.55
CA PHE A 115 4.58 15.37 3.29
C PHE A 115 3.46 16.26 2.77
N ILE A 116 3.36 17.51 3.24
CA ILE A 116 2.48 18.55 2.67
C ILE A 116 2.84 18.81 1.20
N PHE A 117 4.13 19.01 0.91
CA PHE A 117 4.60 19.24 -0.45
C PHE A 117 4.25 18.08 -1.39
N SER A 118 4.48 16.83 -0.96
CA SER A 118 4.06 15.63 -1.70
C SER A 118 2.55 15.60 -1.94
N ALA A 119 1.74 15.88 -0.91
CA ALA A 119 0.28 15.90 -1.01
C ALA A 119 -0.22 16.98 -2.01
N LEU A 120 0.37 18.18 -1.94
CA LEU A 120 0.04 19.27 -2.85
C LEU A 120 0.35 18.90 -4.30
N LEU A 121 1.51 18.30 -4.57
CA LEU A 121 1.85 17.87 -5.92
C LEU A 121 0.86 16.83 -6.48
N GLU A 122 0.44 15.86 -5.66
CA GLU A 122 -0.59 14.88 -6.06
C GLU A 122 -1.93 15.57 -6.40
N CYS A 123 -2.36 16.52 -5.57
CA CYS A 123 -3.58 17.29 -5.81
C CYS A 123 -3.49 18.15 -7.08
N LEU A 124 -2.37 18.85 -7.29
CA LEU A 124 -2.14 19.69 -8.47
C LEU A 124 -2.08 18.88 -9.76
N GLN A 125 -1.46 17.69 -9.73
CA GLN A 125 -1.51 16.73 -10.84
C GLN A 125 -2.94 16.25 -11.11
N PHE A 126 -3.70 15.90 -10.05
CA PHE A 126 -5.07 15.40 -10.20
C PHE A 126 -6.00 16.42 -10.89
N TRP A 127 -5.91 17.70 -10.53
CA TRP A 127 -6.71 18.76 -11.15
C TRP A 127 -6.13 19.33 -12.44
N ASN A 128 -5.05 18.75 -12.97
CA ASN A 128 -4.31 19.26 -14.14
C ASN A 128 -3.86 20.73 -13.99
N ALA A 129 -3.66 21.21 -12.76
CA ALA A 129 -3.15 22.55 -12.48
C ALA A 129 -1.62 22.65 -12.64
N LEU A 130 -0.94 21.50 -12.63
CA LEU A 130 0.51 21.39 -12.83
C LEU A 130 0.85 20.17 -13.69
N VAL A 131 1.61 20.38 -14.76
CA VAL A 131 2.15 19.30 -15.59
C VAL A 131 3.56 18.96 -15.10
N LEU A 132 3.68 17.85 -14.38
CA LEU A 132 4.98 17.33 -13.94
C LEU A 132 5.58 16.33 -14.94
N PRO A 133 6.91 16.17 -14.97
CA PRO A 133 7.54 15.02 -15.61
C PRO A 133 6.92 13.71 -15.10
N LYS A 134 6.96 12.66 -15.94
CA LYS A 134 6.44 11.33 -15.56
C LYS A 134 7.04 10.91 -14.22
N ALA A 135 6.16 10.50 -13.30
CA ALA A 135 6.51 10.04 -11.95
C ALA A 135 7.01 11.12 -10.97
N GLY A 136 6.81 12.41 -11.23
CA GLY A 136 7.17 13.48 -10.30
C GLY A 136 6.55 13.31 -8.89
N GLU A 137 5.37 12.71 -8.81
CA GLU A 137 4.69 12.36 -7.55
C GLU A 137 5.45 11.32 -6.72
N HIS A 138 6.09 10.35 -7.38
CA HIS A 138 6.90 9.32 -6.72
C HIS A 138 8.18 9.91 -6.15
N LEU A 139 8.83 10.81 -6.90
CA LEU A 139 10.01 11.53 -6.42
C LEU A 139 9.66 12.44 -5.24
N ALA A 140 8.56 13.18 -5.30
CA ALA A 140 8.12 14.03 -4.20
C ALA A 140 7.87 13.24 -2.90
N LEU A 141 7.18 12.09 -3.01
CA LEU A 141 6.98 11.22 -1.87
C LEU A 141 8.28 10.56 -1.39
N SER A 142 9.18 10.19 -2.31
CA SER A 142 10.51 9.68 -1.98
C SER A 142 11.33 10.68 -1.17
N PHE A 143 11.30 11.97 -1.55
CA PHE A 143 11.96 13.04 -0.80
C PHE A 143 11.35 13.23 0.59
N ALA A 144 10.04 13.09 0.75
CA ALA A 144 9.42 13.15 2.07
C ALA A 144 9.94 12.05 3.02
N PHE A 145 9.99 10.80 2.56
CA PHE A 145 10.60 9.71 3.33
C PHE A 145 12.12 9.92 3.52
N PHE A 146 12.84 10.43 2.52
CA PHE A 146 14.27 10.71 2.66
C PHE A 146 14.55 11.70 3.79
N VAL A 147 13.79 12.81 3.84
CA VAL A 147 13.93 13.83 4.87
C VAL A 147 13.49 13.30 6.24
N GLU A 148 12.42 12.51 6.32
CA GLU A 148 12.05 11.79 7.56
C GLU A 148 13.22 10.96 8.09
N GLY A 149 13.83 10.12 7.24
CA GLY A 149 14.96 9.28 7.63
C GLY A 149 16.19 10.09 8.06
N LEU A 150 16.48 11.17 7.33
CA LEU A 150 17.58 12.09 7.64
C LEU A 150 17.39 12.75 9.02
N LEU A 151 16.19 13.22 9.31
CA LEU A 151 15.87 13.87 10.58
C LEU A 151 15.93 12.88 11.75
N PHE A 152 15.44 11.64 11.56
CA PHE A 152 15.61 10.60 12.57
C PHE A 152 17.07 10.24 12.83
N TYR A 153 17.91 10.20 11.79
CA TYR A 153 19.33 9.92 11.98
C TYR A 153 20.01 10.97 12.89
N PHE A 154 19.78 12.27 12.62
CA PHE A 154 20.40 13.34 13.40
C PHE A 154 19.76 13.55 14.79
N HIS A 155 18.52 13.10 15.01
CA HIS A 155 17.83 13.22 16.30
C HIS A 155 18.42 12.35 17.42
N LEU A 156 19.26 11.37 17.10
CA LEU A 156 19.73 10.35 18.06
C LEU A 156 20.98 10.76 18.87
N HIS A 157 21.55 11.93 18.62
CA HIS A 157 22.74 12.37 19.33
C HIS A 157 22.49 12.46 20.85
N GLY A 158 23.35 11.82 21.65
CA GLY A 158 23.26 11.83 23.11
C GLY A 158 22.18 10.91 23.73
N ARG A 159 21.46 10.10 22.93
CA ARG A 159 20.43 9.16 23.42
C ARG A 159 21.04 7.87 24.00
N PRO A 160 20.31 7.14 24.89
CA PRO A 160 20.72 5.81 25.35
C PRO A 160 20.93 4.82 24.19
N VAL A 161 21.84 3.86 24.36
CA VAL A 161 22.25 2.96 23.26
C VAL A 161 21.09 2.12 22.74
N LEU A 162 20.20 1.65 23.62
CA LEU A 162 18.99 0.93 23.22
C LEU A 162 18.08 1.78 22.32
N ASP A 163 17.87 3.05 22.68
CA ASP A 163 17.05 3.99 21.93
C ASP A 163 17.62 4.23 20.52
N VAL A 164 18.95 4.42 20.44
CA VAL A 164 19.67 4.55 19.17
C VAL A 164 19.49 3.31 18.29
N ARG A 165 19.58 2.09 18.85
CA ARG A 165 19.40 0.84 18.08
C ARG A 165 17.98 0.67 17.54
N LEU A 166 16.98 0.98 18.36
CA LEU A 166 15.57 0.93 17.98
C LEU A 166 15.29 1.89 16.80
N HIS A 167 15.73 3.14 16.91
CA HIS A 167 15.55 4.14 15.86
C HIS A 167 16.44 3.90 14.64
N THR A 168 17.58 3.22 14.80
CA THR A 168 18.43 2.83 13.67
C THR A 168 17.69 1.94 12.69
N LEU A 169 16.99 0.93 13.19
CA LEU A 169 16.16 0.08 12.32
C LEU A 169 15.00 0.86 11.71
N LEU A 170 14.43 1.82 12.43
CA LEU A 170 13.37 2.69 11.91
C LEU A 170 13.83 3.49 10.69
N TYR A 171 14.90 4.29 10.82
CA TYR A 171 15.34 5.13 9.71
C TYR A 171 15.90 4.31 8.55
N VAL A 172 16.44 3.10 8.79
CA VAL A 172 16.83 2.16 7.71
C VAL A 172 15.61 1.75 6.87
N VAL A 173 14.47 1.43 7.52
CA VAL A 173 13.22 1.13 6.80
C VAL A 173 12.72 2.34 6.03
N VAL A 174 12.80 3.54 6.63
CA VAL A 174 12.39 4.80 5.98
C VAL A 174 13.24 5.09 4.73
N PHE A 175 14.57 4.96 4.81
CA PHE A 175 15.45 5.11 3.65
C PHE A 175 15.19 4.04 2.59
N ALA A 176 14.93 2.79 2.99
CA ALA A 176 14.54 1.74 2.05
C ALA A 176 13.23 2.08 1.32
N THR A 177 12.23 2.62 2.02
CA THR A 177 10.98 3.12 1.42
C THR A 177 11.24 4.22 0.41
N SER A 178 12.07 5.21 0.78
CA SER A 178 12.47 6.30 -0.12
C SER A 178 13.14 5.76 -1.38
N PHE A 179 14.06 4.81 -1.24
CA PHE A 179 14.76 4.17 -2.36
C PHE A 179 13.80 3.36 -3.26
N VAL A 180 12.87 2.61 -2.69
CA VAL A 180 11.86 1.86 -3.46
C VAL A 180 10.97 2.81 -4.25
N LEU A 181 10.57 3.96 -3.68
CA LEU A 181 9.82 4.99 -4.40
C LEU A 181 10.60 5.59 -5.57
N VAL A 182 11.92 5.78 -5.42
CA VAL A 182 12.79 6.11 -6.56
C VAL A 182 12.66 4.99 -7.59
N LEU A 183 12.93 3.73 -7.28
CA LEU A 183 12.82 2.64 -8.25
C LEU A 183 11.43 2.55 -8.93
N GLU A 184 10.34 2.77 -8.19
CA GLU A 184 8.98 2.81 -8.72
C GLU A 184 8.80 3.92 -9.76
N ALA A 185 9.46 5.08 -9.58
CA ALA A 185 9.37 6.19 -10.52
C ALA A 185 9.92 5.83 -11.92
N TRP A 186 10.99 5.01 -11.98
CA TRP A 186 11.56 4.52 -13.25
C TRP A 186 10.84 3.27 -13.76
N MET A 187 10.36 2.41 -12.87
CA MET A 187 9.73 1.13 -13.19
C MET A 187 8.26 1.08 -12.75
N LYS A 188 7.46 2.04 -13.20
CA LYS A 188 6.04 2.16 -12.80
C LYS A 188 5.18 0.93 -13.10
N ASP A 189 5.61 0.05 -14.01
CA ASP A 189 4.89 -1.20 -14.33
C ASP A 189 5.18 -2.34 -13.34
N SER A 190 6.12 -2.15 -12.42
CA SER A 190 6.51 -3.18 -11.46
C SER A 190 5.51 -3.27 -10.30
N PHE A 191 4.61 -4.25 -10.37
CA PHE A 191 3.70 -4.57 -9.26
C PHE A 191 4.47 -4.96 -7.98
N LEU A 192 5.64 -5.60 -8.12
CA LEU A 192 6.46 -6.00 -6.98
C LEU A 192 6.95 -4.79 -6.18
N LEU A 193 7.42 -3.73 -6.85
CA LEU A 193 7.90 -2.54 -6.15
C LEU A 193 6.78 -1.86 -5.36
N LEU A 194 5.57 -1.80 -5.91
CA LEU A 194 4.39 -1.33 -5.19
C LEU A 194 4.13 -2.16 -3.91
N VAL A 195 4.16 -3.50 -4.01
CA VAL A 195 3.98 -4.39 -2.85
C VAL A 195 5.07 -4.15 -1.80
N VAL A 196 6.34 -4.03 -2.23
CA VAL A 196 7.47 -3.79 -1.33
C VAL A 196 7.33 -2.45 -0.62
N ARG A 197 6.95 -1.36 -1.30
CA ARG A 197 6.70 -0.07 -0.66
C ARG A 197 5.66 -0.17 0.43
N VAL A 198 4.51 -0.79 0.15
CA VAL A 198 3.43 -0.93 1.14
C VAL A 198 3.86 -1.80 2.32
N TYR A 199 4.61 -2.88 2.06
CA TYR A 199 5.23 -3.68 3.11
C TYR A 199 6.16 -2.86 4.01
N LEU A 200 7.05 -2.03 3.44
CA LEU A 200 7.99 -1.23 4.21
C LEU A 200 7.30 -0.16 5.06
N VAL A 201 6.26 0.52 4.53
CA VAL A 201 5.49 1.50 5.32
C VAL A 201 4.67 0.82 6.42
N MET A 202 4.17 -0.38 6.18
CA MET A 202 3.52 -1.19 7.22
C MET A 202 4.53 -1.61 8.30
N LEU A 203 5.74 -2.03 7.91
CA LEU A 203 6.83 -2.37 8.82
C LEU A 203 7.21 -1.16 9.68
N GLN A 204 7.39 0.02 9.07
CA GLN A 204 7.62 1.30 9.77
C GLN A 204 6.54 1.56 10.82
N GLY A 205 5.25 1.43 10.46
CA GLY A 205 4.13 1.61 11.38
C GLY A 205 4.14 0.63 12.57
N THR A 206 4.35 -0.67 12.32
CA THR A 206 4.46 -1.65 13.41
C THR A 206 5.68 -1.40 14.29
N TRP A 207 6.78 -0.94 13.70
CA TRP A 207 8.02 -0.70 14.42
C TRP A 207 7.92 0.52 15.32
N PHE A 208 7.24 1.58 14.90
CA PHE A 208 6.88 2.70 15.78
C PHE A 208 6.15 2.24 17.05
N PHE A 209 5.19 1.33 16.92
CA PHE A 209 4.53 0.73 18.08
C PHE A 209 5.50 -0.07 18.94
N GLN A 210 6.41 -0.84 18.35
CA GLN A 210 7.45 -1.55 19.10
C GLN A 210 8.30 -0.57 19.91
N ILE A 211 8.72 0.56 19.32
CA ILE A 211 9.49 1.60 20.02
C ILE A 211 8.67 2.20 21.16
N ALA A 212 7.41 2.56 20.91
CA ALA A 212 6.51 3.13 21.92
C ALA A 212 6.44 2.23 23.18
N HIS A 213 6.22 0.93 22.99
CA HIS A 213 6.11 -0.03 24.09
C HIS A 213 7.46 -0.35 24.72
N SER A 214 8.53 -0.47 23.92
CA SER A 214 9.85 -0.83 24.42
C SER A 214 10.47 0.29 25.27
N LEU A 215 10.22 1.55 24.95
CA LEU A 215 10.79 2.69 25.69
C LEU A 215 9.83 3.28 26.73
N TYR A 216 8.53 3.25 26.48
CA TYR A 216 7.53 3.99 27.28
C TYR A 216 6.29 3.17 27.66
N GLY A 217 6.28 1.86 27.35
CA GLY A 217 5.16 0.99 27.69
C GLY A 217 5.09 0.67 29.19
N ALA A 218 4.16 -0.21 29.56
CA ALA A 218 3.97 -0.64 30.95
C ALA A 218 5.23 -1.30 31.56
N ASN A 219 6.04 -1.98 30.73
CA ASN A 219 7.28 -2.62 31.12
C ASN A 219 8.40 -2.22 30.14
N PRO A 220 8.97 -1.01 30.29
CA PRO A 220 9.99 -0.53 29.36
C PRO A 220 11.28 -1.37 29.49
N TRP A 221 11.94 -1.58 28.36
CA TRP A 221 13.18 -2.32 28.27
C TRP A 221 14.32 -1.51 28.89
N LYS A 222 15.10 -2.17 29.75
CA LYS A 222 16.31 -1.58 30.33
C LYS A 222 17.41 -1.52 29.29
N ASP A 223 18.26 -0.50 29.36
CA ASP A 223 19.41 -0.34 28.45
C ASP A 223 20.58 -1.27 28.83
N THR A 224 20.38 -2.58 28.68
CA THR A 224 21.36 -3.63 28.98
C THR A 224 21.85 -4.34 27.70
N PRO A 225 23.06 -4.92 27.67
CA PRO A 225 23.55 -5.63 26.49
C PRO A 225 22.59 -6.68 25.91
N PRO A 226 21.94 -7.55 26.70
CA PRO A 226 20.99 -8.53 26.17
C PRO A 226 19.75 -7.88 25.52
N ASN A 227 19.19 -6.84 26.14
CA ASN A 227 18.03 -6.14 25.59
C ASN A 227 18.36 -5.44 24.28
N ARG A 228 19.57 -4.87 24.18
CA ARG A 228 20.07 -4.24 22.95
C ARG A 228 20.28 -5.24 21.81
N GLU A 229 20.62 -6.49 22.11
CA GLU A 229 20.73 -7.58 21.12
C GLU A 229 19.35 -8.07 20.67
N PHE A 230 18.40 -8.15 21.61
CA PHE A 230 17.03 -8.57 21.35
C PHE A 230 16.28 -7.66 20.35
N VAL A 231 16.68 -6.39 20.22
CA VAL A 231 16.10 -5.44 19.24
C VAL A 231 16.06 -6.03 17.82
N ALA A 232 17.17 -6.62 17.36
CA ALA A 232 17.24 -7.20 16.02
C ALA A 232 16.36 -8.45 15.87
N ILE A 233 16.27 -9.25 16.94
CA ILE A 233 15.40 -10.43 17.00
C ILE A 233 13.93 -9.99 16.89
N ALA A 234 13.50 -9.02 17.70
CA ALA A 234 12.15 -8.47 17.64
C ALA A 234 11.84 -7.91 16.24
N PHE A 235 12.76 -7.15 15.64
CA PHE A 235 12.59 -6.62 14.28
C PHE A 235 12.41 -7.74 13.25
N SER A 236 13.19 -8.82 13.33
CA SER A 236 13.08 -9.96 12.42
C SER A 236 11.71 -10.65 12.50
N TRP A 237 11.11 -10.70 13.70
CA TRP A 237 9.75 -11.22 13.88
C TRP A 237 8.69 -10.32 13.25
N HIS A 238 8.83 -8.99 13.35
CA HIS A 238 7.95 -8.07 12.62
C HIS A 238 8.03 -8.32 11.11
N CYS A 239 9.24 -8.45 10.56
CA CYS A 239 9.42 -8.78 9.15
C CYS A 239 8.72 -10.09 8.76
N LEU A 240 8.96 -11.16 9.52
CA LEU A 240 8.38 -12.48 9.24
C LEU A 240 6.85 -12.48 9.31
N VAL A 241 6.27 -11.85 10.34
CA VAL A 241 4.82 -11.76 10.52
C VAL A 241 4.19 -10.99 9.37
N LEU A 242 4.77 -9.85 8.97
CA LEU A 242 4.22 -9.07 7.85
C LEU A 242 4.35 -9.80 6.51
N LEU A 243 5.45 -10.54 6.28
CA LEU A 243 5.59 -11.41 5.11
C LEU A 243 4.51 -12.49 5.09
N PHE A 244 4.23 -13.11 6.23
CA PHE A 244 3.17 -14.10 6.37
C PHE A 244 1.78 -13.50 6.11
N VAL A 245 1.50 -12.30 6.63
CA VAL A 245 0.25 -11.57 6.36
C VAL A 245 0.06 -11.34 4.86
N TRP A 246 1.09 -10.89 4.14
CA TRP A 246 1.04 -10.73 2.68
C TRP A 246 0.82 -12.06 1.95
N LEU A 247 1.53 -13.11 2.35
CA LEU A 247 1.38 -14.45 1.78
C LEU A 247 -0.07 -14.93 1.92
N VAL A 248 -0.64 -14.87 3.12
CA VAL A 248 -2.02 -15.27 3.40
C VAL A 248 -2.99 -14.41 2.57
N ALA A 249 -2.81 -13.09 2.54
CA ALA A 249 -3.67 -12.20 1.77
C ALA A 249 -3.67 -12.54 0.26
N PHE A 250 -2.50 -12.79 -0.34
CA PHE A 250 -2.42 -13.19 -1.75
C PHE A 250 -3.03 -14.57 -2.01
N VAL A 251 -2.85 -15.54 -1.10
CA VAL A 251 -3.51 -16.85 -1.19
C VAL A 251 -5.03 -16.71 -1.14
N LEU A 252 -5.56 -15.95 -0.18
CA LEU A 252 -7.00 -15.73 -0.04
C LEU A 252 -7.61 -15.07 -1.29
N VAL A 253 -6.96 -14.05 -1.84
CA VAL A 253 -7.42 -13.41 -3.09
C VAL A 253 -7.35 -14.39 -4.26
N SER A 254 -6.28 -15.18 -4.36
CA SER A 254 -6.12 -16.18 -5.43
C SER A 254 -7.21 -17.24 -5.40
N VAL A 255 -7.48 -17.80 -4.22
CA VAL A 255 -8.54 -18.80 -4.02
C VAL A 255 -9.91 -18.21 -4.33
N LYS A 256 -10.20 -17.01 -3.83
CA LYS A 256 -11.49 -16.33 -4.08
C LYS A 256 -11.72 -16.04 -5.57
N VAL A 257 -10.70 -15.53 -6.28
CA VAL A 257 -10.82 -15.24 -7.72
C VAL A 257 -11.02 -16.52 -8.52
N ARG A 258 -10.25 -17.59 -8.24
CA ARG A 258 -10.39 -18.88 -8.93
C ARG A 258 -11.73 -19.56 -8.63
N GLY A 259 -12.18 -19.53 -7.38
CA GLY A 259 -13.46 -20.10 -6.96
C GLY A 259 -14.67 -19.49 -7.66
N CYS A 260 -14.63 -18.18 -7.95
CA CYS A 260 -15.66 -17.50 -8.73
C CYS A 260 -15.70 -17.92 -10.22
N HIS A 261 -14.62 -18.47 -10.78
CA HIS A 261 -14.61 -18.97 -12.15
C HIS A 261 -15.12 -20.42 -12.27
N THR A 262 -15.04 -21.21 -11.20
CA THR A 262 -15.50 -22.62 -11.18
C THR A 262 -17.00 -22.81 -10.98
N THR A 263 -17.77 -21.78 -10.63
CA THR A 263 -19.23 -21.84 -10.72
C THR A 263 -19.64 -21.85 -12.20
N PRO A 264 -20.14 -22.97 -12.75
CA PRO A 264 -20.56 -23.00 -14.15
C PRO A 264 -21.72 -22.03 -14.30
N ASN A 265 -21.63 -21.12 -15.26
CA ASN A 265 -22.73 -20.26 -15.62
C ASN A 265 -23.89 -21.16 -16.06
N THR A 266 -24.95 -21.24 -15.27
CA THR A 266 -26.10 -22.13 -15.52
C THR A 266 -26.72 -21.86 -16.90
N SER A 267 -26.57 -20.65 -17.44
CA SER A 267 -27.01 -20.30 -18.80
C SER A 267 -26.26 -21.08 -19.88
N THR A 268 -24.95 -21.29 -19.73
CA THR A 268 -24.15 -21.99 -20.75
C THR A 268 -24.46 -23.49 -20.75
N LYS A 269 -24.80 -24.07 -19.60
CA LYS A 269 -25.31 -25.46 -19.50
C LYS A 269 -26.71 -25.59 -20.10
N LEU A 270 -27.59 -24.62 -19.89
CA LEU A 270 -28.93 -24.61 -20.49
C LEU A 270 -28.86 -24.47 -22.02
N GLU A 271 -28.02 -23.58 -22.55
CA GLU A 271 -27.82 -23.42 -24.00
C GLU A 271 -27.20 -24.67 -24.63
N THR A 272 -26.20 -25.31 -24.00
CA THR A 272 -25.66 -26.58 -24.54
C THR A 272 -26.68 -27.71 -24.47
N PHE A 273 -27.52 -27.75 -23.44
CA PHE A 273 -28.56 -28.76 -23.32
C PHE A 273 -29.69 -28.56 -24.34
N GLU A 274 -30.10 -27.31 -24.60
CA GLU A 274 -31.09 -26.99 -25.63
C GLU A 274 -30.55 -27.28 -27.04
N VAL A 275 -29.30 -26.90 -27.33
CA VAL A 275 -28.66 -27.18 -28.62
C VAL A 275 -28.51 -28.69 -28.84
N GLN A 276 -28.10 -29.47 -27.83
CA GLN A 276 -28.06 -30.92 -27.95
C GLN A 276 -29.45 -31.55 -28.15
N LYS A 277 -30.50 -30.96 -27.55
CA LYS A 277 -31.88 -31.44 -27.71
C LYS A 277 -32.43 -31.15 -29.10
N ILE A 278 -32.11 -30.00 -29.69
CA ILE A 278 -32.48 -29.62 -31.05
C ILE A 278 -31.77 -30.52 -32.07
N VAL A 279 -30.46 -30.72 -31.92
CA VAL A 279 -29.68 -31.60 -32.81
C VAL A 279 -30.16 -33.06 -32.75
N ALA A 280 -30.54 -33.55 -31.56
CA ALA A 280 -31.11 -34.89 -31.41
C ALA A 280 -32.51 -35.03 -32.05
N HIS A 281 -33.31 -33.97 -32.06
CA HIS A 281 -34.61 -33.96 -32.72
C HIS A 281 -34.47 -33.94 -34.26
N GLU A 282 -33.55 -33.13 -34.79
CA GLU A 282 -33.28 -33.06 -36.24
C GLU A 282 -32.69 -34.38 -36.78
N ALA A 283 -31.82 -35.05 -36.01
CA ALA A 283 -31.30 -36.37 -36.39
C ALA A 283 -32.40 -37.45 -36.42
N GLY A 284 -33.34 -37.41 -35.47
CA GLY A 284 -34.47 -38.35 -35.43
C GLY A 284 -35.48 -38.14 -36.56
N ASP A 285 -35.74 -36.88 -36.97
CA ASP A 285 -36.61 -36.59 -38.12
C ASP A 285 -35.94 -36.96 -39.45
N SER A 286 -34.62 -36.82 -39.57
CA SER A 286 -33.86 -37.25 -40.76
C SER A 286 -33.91 -38.77 -40.96
N GLU A 287 -33.74 -39.58 -39.91
CA GLU A 287 -33.86 -41.05 -40.00
C GLU A 287 -35.29 -41.49 -40.34
N ARG A 288 -36.29 -40.77 -39.85
CA ARG A 288 -37.70 -41.07 -40.12
C ARG A 288 -38.12 -40.69 -41.54
N SER A 289 -37.52 -39.64 -42.11
CA SER A 289 -37.77 -39.24 -43.50
C SER A 289 -37.07 -40.15 -44.52
N SER A 290 -35.91 -40.75 -44.18
CA SER A 290 -35.24 -41.71 -45.06
C SER A 290 -35.95 -43.06 -45.14
N LEU A 291 -36.73 -43.44 -44.11
CA LEU A 291 -37.49 -44.70 -44.11
C LEU A 291 -38.80 -44.64 -44.92
N ILE A 292 -39.23 -43.45 -45.37
CA ILE A 292 -40.49 -43.28 -46.11
C ILE A 292 -40.27 -43.24 -47.64
N VAL A 293 -39.02 -43.12 -48.11
CA VAL A 293 -38.72 -42.95 -49.55
C VAL A 293 -38.39 -44.26 -50.29
N ASP A 294 -38.13 -45.36 -49.58
CA ASP A 294 -37.77 -46.66 -50.20
C ASP A 294 -38.99 -47.55 -50.56
N GLY A 295 -40.20 -46.98 -50.73
CA GLY A 295 -41.45 -47.74 -50.87
C GLY A 295 -42.13 -47.75 -52.25
N GLU A 296 -41.71 -46.92 -53.20
CA GLU A 296 -42.33 -46.83 -54.52
C GLU A 296 -41.26 -46.96 -55.60
N ASP A 297 -41.05 -48.18 -56.10
CA ASP A 297 -40.68 -48.45 -57.50
C ASP A 297 -40.48 -49.97 -57.72
N THR A 298 -41.56 -50.67 -58.07
CA THR A 298 -41.52 -51.86 -58.95
C THR A 298 -42.82 -51.95 -59.74
N GLU A 299 -42.80 -51.49 -60.99
CA GLU A 299 -43.79 -51.81 -62.02
C GLU A 299 -43.56 -53.22 -62.60
N SER A 300 -44.67 -53.93 -62.85
CA SER A 300 -44.97 -54.85 -63.98
C SER A 300 -45.73 -56.11 -63.54
#